data_AF-A0A7M5URL4-F1
#
_entry.id   AF-A0A7M5URL4-F1
#
_cell.length_a   1.000
_cell.length_b   1.000
_cell.length_c   1.000
_cell.angle_alpha   90.00
_cell.angle_beta   90.00
_cell.angle_gamma   90.00
#
_symmetry.space_group_name_H-M   'P 1'
#
loop_
_entity.id
_entity.type
_entity.pdbx_description
1 polymer ?
#
loop_
_entity_poly.entity_id
_entity_poly.type
_entity_poly.pdbx_seq_one_letter_code
_entity_poly.pdbx_strand_id
1 'polypeptide(L)'
;MSRQLIILFFTILTTTECISNKTAIHVGALIPQLQFRDRFCFGSSIKLAVEKINNSSFILPDHHIILHLKETHGRVGFALESLYQLLYTKPTKVAILGPGFSAPSKAVAELCTVFGTLQVSYSAIDPSLMSQLQYPFFFRSTPSIQSFNKVKISFFKHFGWKRVAVLYDYTDNLFFQTTDHLSKMLIANNFTNLMISGFDDDVHTRMDKLQQHNVRIIVGEFSKKGARKVFCEAYKRKMYGSKYVWMIMQGLSDTWFEDANDIDCNSTQLLIASEGYFRATRSNLRQDNVKTLFGKTGEEIWEEIKAKKISDYYPSKTTLSSADVHPGATFAFDATVALAEALHKAEIGGIVDFETYDYKNYETTFAIGQLLLGTTLEGVTGSMKYDMATRERLGEVEIQQFRKGKYCTVARHYTASDVLVFDPINSKKMFPDDVIPRDHPVIVREAILYSLSLVSGLWAISWLGFLLALVFLFVNIKYSNIKVIKMSSPKINNIICFGCMLCYVAVVLYGLDSRMIDVHYIPLTCNSIAIMLSIGFTLAFGGLFSKTFRVYRVFTASKNLTRVVS
;
A
#
# COMPACT_ATOMS: atom_id res chain seq x y z
N MET A 1 30.65 -75.19 64.23
CA MET A 1 29.49 -74.38 64.64
C MET A 1 29.84 -72.92 64.37
N SER A 2 29.04 -72.32 63.49
CA SER A 2 29.08 -70.99 62.85
C SER A 2 29.88 -69.84 63.50
N ARG A 3 30.68 -69.14 62.69
CA ARG A 3 30.70 -67.66 62.64
C ARG A 3 31.03 -67.19 61.22
N GLN A 4 30.04 -66.55 60.59
CA GLN A 4 30.11 -65.92 59.27
C GLN A 4 31.04 -64.70 59.31
N LEU A 5 31.91 -64.57 58.31
CA LEU A 5 32.66 -63.34 58.01
C LEU A 5 32.09 -62.76 56.71
N ILE A 6 31.55 -61.56 56.82
CA ILE A 6 31.02 -60.76 55.70
C ILE A 6 32.21 -60.16 54.96
N ILE A 7 32.35 -60.44 53.66
CA ILE A 7 33.30 -59.77 52.76
C ILE A 7 32.49 -58.96 51.76
N LEU A 8 32.54 -57.63 51.91
CA LEU A 8 32.03 -56.66 50.94
C LEU A 8 33.01 -56.58 49.76
N PHE A 9 32.57 -57.00 48.57
CA PHE A 9 33.24 -56.69 47.31
C PHE A 9 32.69 -55.37 46.77
N PHE A 10 33.51 -54.32 46.79
CA PHE A 10 33.26 -53.07 46.08
C PHE A 10 33.65 -53.28 44.61
N THR A 11 32.67 -53.48 43.73
CA THR A 11 32.86 -53.39 42.27
C THR A 11 32.90 -51.91 41.88
N ILE A 12 34.07 -51.41 41.53
CA ILE A 12 34.26 -50.11 40.88
C ILE A 12 33.73 -50.26 39.44
N LEU A 13 32.50 -49.79 39.18
CA LEU A 13 32.09 -49.46 37.83
C LEU A 13 32.82 -48.18 37.43
N THR A 14 33.90 -48.31 36.68
CA THR A 14 34.43 -47.20 35.89
C THR A 14 33.43 -46.90 34.80
N THR A 15 32.61 -45.86 35.00
CA THR A 15 31.93 -45.19 33.89
C THR A 15 33.01 -44.55 33.03
N THR A 16 33.39 -45.22 31.95
CA THR A 16 34.08 -44.60 30.83
C THR A 16 33.16 -43.52 30.27
N GLU A 17 33.38 -42.28 30.68
CA GLU A 17 32.90 -41.13 29.92
C GLU A 17 33.52 -41.21 28.52
N CYS A 18 32.70 -41.59 27.54
CA CYS A 18 33.03 -41.39 26.14
C CYS A 18 33.22 -39.89 25.93
N ILE A 19 34.48 -39.44 25.87
CA ILE A 19 34.85 -38.14 25.33
C ILE A 19 34.44 -38.19 23.85
N SER A 20 33.23 -37.70 23.56
CA SER A 20 32.71 -37.56 22.20
C SER A 20 33.59 -36.56 21.46
N ASN A 21 34.54 -37.05 20.66
CA ASN A 21 35.40 -36.21 19.84
C ASN A 21 34.58 -35.73 18.63
N LYS A 22 33.72 -34.72 18.84
CA LYS A 22 32.82 -34.19 17.81
C LYS A 22 33.63 -33.55 16.67
N THR A 23 33.29 -33.86 15.42
CA THR A 23 33.93 -33.28 14.23
C THR A 23 33.51 -31.81 14.02
N ALA A 24 34.41 -30.99 13.48
CA ALA A 24 34.20 -29.54 13.36
C ALA A 24 33.53 -29.16 12.02
N ILE A 25 32.41 -28.45 12.08
CA ILE A 25 31.76 -27.84 10.92
C ILE A 25 32.03 -26.34 10.92
N HIS A 26 32.69 -25.83 9.90
CA HIS A 26 33.07 -24.41 9.84
C HIS A 26 32.01 -23.60 9.09
N VAL A 27 31.46 -22.56 9.72
CA VAL A 27 30.46 -21.67 9.12
C VAL A 27 30.97 -20.23 9.17
N GLY A 28 30.93 -19.53 8.04
CA GLY A 28 31.27 -18.11 7.96
C GLY A 28 30.06 -17.22 8.29
N ALA A 29 30.29 -16.06 8.90
CA ALA A 29 29.23 -15.09 9.16
C ALA A 29 29.69 -13.66 8.93
N LEU A 30 28.90 -12.92 8.14
CA LEU A 30 29.17 -11.56 7.71
C LEU A 30 28.24 -10.58 8.46
N ILE A 31 28.83 -9.76 9.34
CA ILE A 31 28.11 -8.90 10.28
C ILE A 31 28.38 -7.42 9.96
N PRO A 32 27.37 -6.54 9.84
CA PRO A 32 27.58 -5.17 9.40
C PRO A 32 28.30 -4.25 10.39
N GLN A 33 28.05 -4.35 11.69
CA GLN A 33 28.66 -3.43 12.68
C GLN A 33 29.09 -4.20 13.92
N LEU A 34 29.94 -5.22 13.70
CA LEU A 34 30.45 -6.13 14.71
C LEU A 34 31.42 -5.43 15.69
N GLN A 35 32.38 -4.65 15.21
CA GLN A 35 33.34 -3.95 16.06
C GLN A 35 32.69 -2.82 16.85
N PHE A 36 31.60 -2.26 16.33
CA PHE A 36 30.77 -1.30 17.07
C PHE A 36 29.79 -2.01 18.02
N ARG A 37 30.34 -2.90 18.87
CA ARG A 37 29.61 -3.68 19.88
C ARG A 37 28.39 -4.41 19.31
N ASP A 38 28.56 -4.99 18.12
CA ASP A 38 27.51 -5.65 17.37
C ASP A 38 26.21 -4.83 17.36
N ARG A 39 26.24 -3.60 16.81
CA ARG A 39 25.17 -2.59 16.98
C ARG A 39 23.75 -3.15 16.80
N PHE A 40 23.57 -4.03 15.83
CA PHE A 40 22.27 -4.63 15.49
C PHE A 40 21.97 -5.95 16.20
N CYS A 41 22.89 -6.48 17.01
CA CYS A 41 22.76 -7.77 17.72
C CYS A 41 22.75 -9.01 16.81
N PHE A 42 23.14 -8.89 15.54
CA PHE A 42 23.14 -10.02 14.61
C PHE A 42 24.22 -11.04 14.97
N GLY A 43 25.43 -10.58 15.34
CA GLY A 43 26.53 -11.47 15.69
C GLY A 43 26.25 -12.27 16.98
N SER A 44 25.76 -11.59 18.01
CA SER A 44 25.41 -12.18 19.31
C SER A 44 24.27 -13.20 19.17
N SER A 45 23.28 -12.89 18.32
CA SER A 45 22.18 -13.79 17.99
C SER A 45 22.66 -15.08 17.31
N ILE A 46 23.54 -14.97 16.31
CA ILE A 46 24.11 -16.15 15.61
C ILE A 46 24.99 -16.97 16.56
N LYS A 47 25.81 -16.33 17.40
CA LYS A 47 26.62 -17.03 18.42
C LYS A 47 25.76 -17.84 19.37
N LEU A 48 24.68 -17.25 19.90
CA LEU A 48 23.77 -17.96 20.79
C LEU A 48 23.11 -19.16 20.11
N ALA A 49 22.69 -19.00 18.84
CA ALA A 49 22.13 -20.11 18.07
C ALA A 49 23.13 -21.26 17.96
N VAL A 50 24.39 -20.98 17.59
CA VAL A 50 25.47 -21.98 17.50
C VAL A 50 25.73 -22.66 18.85
N GLU A 51 25.78 -21.90 19.96
CA GLU A 51 25.95 -22.48 21.30
C GLU A 51 24.83 -23.46 21.65
N LYS A 52 23.58 -23.13 21.31
CA LYS A 52 22.43 -24.02 21.52
C LYS A 52 22.47 -25.26 20.62
N ILE A 53 22.90 -25.11 19.37
CA ILE A 53 23.05 -26.22 18.43
C ILE A 53 24.13 -27.18 18.93
N ASN A 54 25.30 -26.68 19.29
CA ASN A 54 26.43 -27.50 19.74
C ASN A 54 26.15 -28.26 21.05
N ASN A 55 25.33 -27.67 21.92
CA ASN A 55 24.87 -28.27 23.18
C ASN A 55 23.63 -29.16 23.02
N SER A 56 23.08 -29.27 21.80
CA SER A 56 21.93 -30.13 21.54
C SER A 56 22.36 -31.58 21.29
N SER A 57 21.54 -32.52 21.73
CA SER A 57 21.65 -33.94 21.38
C SER A 57 20.78 -34.33 20.18
N PHE A 58 19.89 -33.45 19.72
CA PHE A 58 18.96 -33.72 18.62
C PHE A 58 19.51 -33.28 17.25
N ILE A 59 20.23 -32.17 17.20
CA ILE A 59 20.72 -31.57 15.95
C ILE A 59 22.24 -31.66 15.94
N LEU A 60 22.79 -32.26 14.87
CA LEU A 60 24.24 -32.44 14.72
C LEU A 60 24.92 -33.06 15.96
N PRO A 61 24.46 -34.23 16.47
CA PRO A 61 24.96 -34.79 17.73
C PRO A 61 26.48 -35.08 17.70
N ASP A 62 26.98 -35.56 16.58
CA ASP A 62 28.39 -35.96 16.39
C ASP A 62 29.29 -34.81 15.91
N HIS A 63 28.74 -33.62 15.73
CA HIS A 63 29.42 -32.48 15.14
C HIS A 63 29.33 -31.25 16.03
N HIS A 64 30.24 -30.30 15.85
CA HIS A 64 30.17 -28.99 16.47
C HIS A 64 30.43 -27.89 15.44
N ILE A 65 29.59 -26.87 15.42
CA ILE A 65 29.73 -25.72 14.53
C ILE A 65 30.75 -24.75 15.12
N ILE A 66 31.79 -24.43 14.36
CA ILE A 66 32.74 -23.35 14.62
C ILE A 66 32.39 -22.16 13.75
N LEU A 67 32.05 -21.04 14.39
CA LEU A 67 31.62 -19.82 13.72
C LEU A 67 32.80 -18.87 13.44
N HIS A 68 32.91 -18.40 12.19
CA HIS A 68 33.92 -17.45 11.74
C HIS A 68 33.28 -16.10 11.41
N LEU A 69 33.28 -15.19 12.38
CA LEU A 69 32.67 -13.87 12.23
C LEU A 69 33.62 -12.89 11.52
N LYS A 70 33.11 -12.14 10.55
CA LYS A 70 33.82 -11.03 9.90
C LYS A 70 32.91 -9.80 9.77
N GLU A 71 33.51 -8.61 9.85
CA GLU A 71 32.78 -7.35 9.77
C GLU A 71 32.68 -6.81 8.34
N THR A 72 31.52 -6.30 7.97
CA THR A 72 31.27 -5.76 6.62
C THR A 72 31.04 -4.26 6.58
N HIS A 73 30.99 -3.56 7.73
CA HIS A 73 30.60 -2.15 7.85
C HIS A 73 29.25 -1.79 7.22
N GLY A 74 28.44 -2.78 6.81
CA GLY A 74 27.24 -2.60 5.99
C GLY A 74 27.52 -2.12 4.56
N ARG A 75 28.76 -2.27 4.06
CA ARG A 75 29.23 -1.75 2.77
C ARG A 75 29.71 -2.88 1.87
N VAL A 76 29.55 -2.70 0.56
CA VAL A 76 29.87 -3.73 -0.44
C VAL A 76 31.35 -4.12 -0.41
N GLY A 77 32.27 -3.16 -0.49
CA GLY A 77 33.71 -3.45 -0.55
C GLY A 77 34.22 -4.30 0.62
N PHE A 78 33.90 -3.89 1.85
CA PHE A 78 34.28 -4.63 3.06
C PHE A 78 33.58 -5.99 3.18
N ALA A 79 32.35 -6.13 2.66
CA ALA A 79 31.68 -7.43 2.62
C ALA A 79 32.39 -8.42 1.71
N LEU A 80 32.85 -7.96 0.53
CA LEU A 80 33.61 -8.79 -0.39
C LEU A 80 34.97 -9.14 0.20
N GLU A 81 35.69 -8.17 0.77
CA GLU A 81 36.97 -8.43 1.45
C GLU A 81 36.83 -9.48 2.56
N SER A 82 35.83 -9.32 3.42
CA SER A 82 35.54 -10.27 4.49
C SER A 82 35.17 -11.66 3.97
N LEU A 83 34.39 -11.74 2.89
CA LEU A 83 34.09 -12.99 2.22
C LEU A 83 35.36 -13.66 1.69
N TYR A 84 36.22 -12.92 0.98
CA TYR A 84 37.49 -13.42 0.50
C TYR A 84 38.35 -13.99 1.63
N GLN A 85 38.44 -13.28 2.76
CA GLN A 85 39.14 -13.78 3.94
C GLN A 85 38.52 -15.09 4.46
N LEU A 86 37.19 -15.23 4.49
CA LEU A 86 36.53 -16.46 4.93
C LEU A 86 36.79 -17.64 3.97
N LEU A 87 36.72 -17.38 2.67
CA LEU A 87 36.85 -18.42 1.64
C LEU A 87 38.30 -18.91 1.51
N TYR A 88 39.30 -18.03 1.53
CA TYR A 88 40.69 -18.40 1.34
C TYR A 88 41.42 -18.86 2.62
N THR A 89 40.87 -18.56 3.80
CA THR A 89 41.44 -19.04 5.07
C THR A 89 40.89 -20.43 5.36
N LYS A 90 41.77 -21.44 5.45
CA LYS A 90 41.37 -22.78 5.95
C LYS A 90 40.97 -22.72 7.44
N PRO A 91 40.08 -23.61 7.92
CA PRO A 91 39.36 -24.66 7.18
C PRO A 91 38.24 -24.12 6.28
N THR A 92 37.75 -24.94 5.34
CA THR A 92 36.69 -24.60 4.37
C THR A 92 35.37 -24.32 5.09
N LYS A 93 34.63 -23.27 4.71
CA LYS A 93 33.34 -22.94 5.33
C LYS A 93 32.22 -23.57 4.51
N VAL A 94 31.35 -24.36 5.13
CA VAL A 94 30.26 -25.05 4.42
C VAL A 94 29.18 -24.10 3.93
N ALA A 95 29.00 -22.98 4.63
CA ALA A 95 28.01 -21.95 4.32
C ALA A 95 28.42 -20.59 4.89
N ILE A 96 27.81 -19.53 4.34
CA ILE A 96 27.96 -18.15 4.75
C ILE A 96 26.62 -17.61 5.25
N LEU A 97 26.56 -17.21 6.51
CA LEU A 97 25.45 -16.47 7.10
C LEU A 97 25.63 -14.97 6.84
N GLY A 98 24.61 -14.32 6.29
CA GLY A 98 24.64 -12.91 5.92
C GLY A 98 25.26 -12.65 4.54
N PRO A 99 25.60 -11.38 4.22
CA PRO A 99 25.34 -10.16 4.99
C PRO A 99 23.86 -9.90 5.28
N GLY A 100 23.60 -8.96 6.19
CA GLY A 100 22.23 -8.56 6.54
C GLY A 100 21.61 -7.50 5.61
N PHE A 101 22.41 -6.63 5.01
CA PHE A 101 21.91 -5.55 4.15
C PHE A 101 21.86 -5.97 2.68
N SER A 102 20.86 -5.48 1.94
CA SER A 102 20.59 -5.92 0.57
C SER A 102 21.76 -5.72 -0.40
N ALA A 103 22.36 -4.51 -0.44
CA ALA A 103 23.44 -4.23 -1.39
C ALA A 103 24.70 -5.09 -1.16
N PRO A 104 25.25 -5.22 0.08
CA PRO A 104 26.31 -6.18 0.35
C PRO A 104 25.91 -7.64 0.08
N SER A 105 24.65 -8.03 0.39
CA SER A 105 24.19 -9.40 0.16
C SER A 105 24.17 -9.78 -1.31
N LYS A 106 23.76 -8.85 -2.18
CA LYS A 106 23.79 -9.02 -3.63
C LYS A 106 25.20 -9.28 -4.15
N ALA A 107 26.17 -8.47 -3.76
CA ALA A 107 27.54 -8.63 -4.19
C ALA A 107 28.18 -9.94 -3.66
N VAL A 108 27.87 -10.33 -2.42
CA VAL A 108 28.31 -11.62 -1.86
C VAL A 108 27.64 -12.79 -2.61
N ALA A 109 26.37 -12.69 -2.99
CA ALA A 109 25.65 -13.73 -3.71
C ALA A 109 26.25 -14.01 -5.10
N GLU A 110 26.71 -12.96 -5.79
CA GLU A 110 27.43 -13.09 -7.07
C GLU A 110 28.71 -13.90 -6.89
N LEU A 111 29.51 -13.61 -5.85
CA LEU A 111 30.74 -14.37 -5.58
C LEU A 111 30.45 -15.78 -5.07
N CYS A 112 29.49 -15.97 -4.15
CA CYS A 112 29.10 -17.29 -3.67
C CYS A 112 28.63 -18.21 -4.80
N THR A 113 28.05 -17.65 -5.86
CA THR A 113 27.71 -18.38 -7.09
C THR A 113 28.95 -18.90 -7.80
N VAL A 114 30.00 -18.07 -7.93
CA VAL A 114 31.28 -18.48 -8.53
C VAL A 114 31.99 -19.53 -7.66
N PHE A 115 32.03 -19.33 -6.34
CA PHE A 115 32.70 -20.23 -5.39
C PHE A 115 31.86 -21.44 -4.97
N GLY A 116 30.65 -21.64 -5.51
CA GLY A 116 29.82 -22.80 -5.17
C GLY A 116 29.49 -22.90 -3.67
N THR A 117 29.29 -21.77 -2.99
CA THR A 117 29.08 -21.72 -1.54
C THR A 117 27.66 -21.26 -1.20
N LEU A 118 27.01 -21.95 -0.26
CA LEU A 118 25.67 -21.60 0.20
C LEU A 118 25.68 -20.29 0.99
N GLN A 119 24.78 -19.36 0.65
CA GLN A 119 24.60 -18.10 1.37
C GLN A 119 23.18 -18.00 1.93
N VAL A 120 23.06 -17.71 3.23
CA VAL A 120 21.77 -17.47 3.89
C VAL A 120 21.76 -16.08 4.51
N SER A 121 21.13 -15.11 3.85
CA SER A 121 20.95 -13.77 4.42
C SER A 121 19.85 -13.75 5.47
N TYR A 122 20.12 -13.11 6.61
CA TYR A 122 19.14 -12.99 7.70
C TYR A 122 18.27 -11.74 7.62
N SER A 123 18.56 -10.75 6.75
CA SER A 123 17.77 -9.50 6.70
C SER A 123 17.70 -8.79 5.35
N ALA A 124 18.24 -9.33 4.26
CA ALA A 124 18.15 -8.70 2.94
C ALA A 124 16.74 -8.81 2.34
N ILE A 125 16.18 -7.70 1.85
CA ILE A 125 14.79 -7.63 1.36
C ILE A 125 14.65 -7.32 -0.13
N ASP A 126 15.75 -7.00 -0.82
CA ASP A 126 15.76 -6.60 -2.24
C ASP A 126 15.18 -7.72 -3.12
N PRO A 127 14.20 -7.42 -4.00
CA PRO A 127 13.54 -8.40 -4.85
C PRO A 127 14.45 -8.96 -5.95
N SER A 128 15.53 -8.26 -6.35
CA SER A 128 16.45 -8.74 -7.39
C SER A 128 17.19 -10.01 -6.99
N LEU A 129 17.37 -10.24 -5.68
CA LEU A 129 17.99 -11.44 -5.10
C LEU A 129 17.17 -12.73 -5.27
N MET A 130 15.96 -12.67 -5.85
CA MET A 130 15.11 -13.84 -6.12
C MET A 130 15.47 -14.59 -7.41
N SER A 131 16.32 -14.00 -8.27
CA SER A 131 16.69 -14.61 -9.55
C SER A 131 17.52 -15.87 -9.33
N GLN A 132 16.90 -17.05 -9.47
CA GLN A 132 17.59 -18.33 -9.31
C GLN A 132 18.69 -18.56 -10.36
N LEU A 133 18.57 -17.91 -11.52
CA LEU A 133 19.58 -17.97 -12.57
C LEU A 133 20.86 -17.21 -12.17
N GLN A 134 20.71 -16.06 -11.50
CA GLN A 134 21.84 -15.23 -11.06
C GLN A 134 22.38 -15.67 -9.70
N TYR A 135 21.50 -16.17 -8.81
CA TYR A 135 21.81 -16.45 -7.41
C TYR A 135 21.38 -17.87 -7.00
N PRO A 136 21.94 -18.93 -7.62
CA PRO A 136 21.54 -20.32 -7.38
C PRO A 136 21.87 -20.86 -5.98
N PHE A 137 22.68 -20.16 -5.17
CA PHE A 137 23.01 -20.56 -3.81
C PHE A 137 22.55 -19.54 -2.75
N PHE A 138 21.71 -18.57 -3.13
CA PHE A 138 21.21 -17.56 -2.22
C PHE A 138 19.86 -17.95 -1.61
N PHE A 139 19.78 -17.81 -0.29
CA PHE A 139 18.58 -17.97 0.51
C PHE A 139 18.44 -16.79 1.46
N ARG A 140 17.20 -16.52 1.90
CA ARG A 140 16.96 -15.51 2.92
C ARG A 140 15.94 -15.97 3.96
N SER A 141 16.24 -15.70 5.22
CA SER A 141 15.37 -16.04 6.36
C SER A 141 14.50 -14.87 6.81
N THR A 142 14.34 -13.83 5.98
CA THR A 142 13.44 -12.72 6.25
C THR A 142 12.43 -12.57 5.12
N PRO A 143 11.18 -12.15 5.39
CA PRO A 143 10.25 -11.78 4.34
C PRO A 143 10.82 -10.65 3.47
N SER A 144 10.69 -10.78 2.15
CA SER A 144 11.17 -9.80 1.19
C SER A 144 10.12 -8.73 0.85
N ILE A 145 10.50 -7.80 -0.02
CA ILE A 145 9.59 -6.87 -0.66
C ILE A 145 8.45 -7.58 -1.41
N GLN A 146 8.66 -8.78 -1.98
CA GLN A 146 7.59 -9.54 -2.60
C GLN A 146 6.51 -9.90 -1.59
N SER A 147 6.90 -10.41 -0.41
CA SER A 147 5.97 -10.73 0.66
C SER A 147 5.21 -9.48 1.12
N PHE A 148 5.89 -8.36 1.35
CA PHE A 148 5.22 -7.11 1.72
C PHE A 148 4.23 -6.64 0.66
N ASN A 149 4.60 -6.68 -0.63
CA ASN A 149 3.72 -6.27 -1.72
C ASN A 149 2.51 -7.21 -1.90
N LYS A 150 2.71 -8.53 -1.72
CA LYS A 150 1.61 -9.51 -1.69
C LYS A 150 0.58 -9.15 -0.61
N VAL A 151 1.05 -8.78 0.60
CA VAL A 151 0.20 -8.33 1.70
C VAL A 151 -0.53 -7.03 1.39
N LYS A 152 0.16 -6.02 0.84
CA LYS A 152 -0.47 -4.74 0.43
C LYS A 152 -1.62 -5.01 -0.54
N ILE A 153 -1.39 -5.86 -1.55
CA ILE A 153 -2.40 -6.22 -2.54
C ILE A 153 -3.57 -6.98 -1.92
N SER A 154 -3.30 -7.96 -1.05
CA SER A 154 -4.36 -8.68 -0.33
C SER A 154 -5.22 -7.73 0.50
N PHE A 155 -4.60 -6.74 1.15
CA PHE A 155 -5.28 -5.72 1.93
C PHE A 155 -6.16 -4.82 1.05
N PHE A 156 -5.65 -4.34 -0.08
CA PHE A 156 -6.44 -3.50 -1.00
C PHE A 156 -7.61 -4.27 -1.62
N LYS A 157 -7.40 -5.55 -1.97
CA LYS A 157 -8.47 -6.43 -2.48
C LYS A 157 -9.59 -6.63 -1.44
N HIS A 158 -9.24 -6.79 -0.17
CA HIS A 158 -10.22 -6.95 0.91
C HIS A 158 -11.19 -5.76 0.98
N PHE A 159 -10.70 -4.53 0.82
CA PHE A 159 -11.54 -3.32 0.83
C PHE A 159 -12.12 -2.94 -0.53
N GLY A 160 -11.89 -3.74 -1.57
CA GLY A 160 -12.39 -3.48 -2.92
C GLY A 160 -11.76 -2.26 -3.61
N TRP A 161 -10.61 -1.78 -3.13
CA TRP A 161 -9.90 -0.66 -3.76
C TRP A 161 -9.20 -1.13 -5.03
N LYS A 162 -9.44 -0.43 -6.14
CA LYS A 162 -8.83 -0.74 -7.44
C LYS A 162 -7.96 0.39 -7.97
N ARG A 163 -8.16 1.63 -7.50
CA ARG A 163 -7.39 2.81 -7.89
C ARG A 163 -6.37 3.17 -6.82
N VAL A 164 -5.09 2.98 -7.14
CA VAL A 164 -3.98 3.17 -6.22
C VAL A 164 -2.92 4.06 -6.88
N ALA A 165 -2.38 5.02 -6.14
CA ALA A 165 -1.18 5.72 -6.55
C ALA A 165 0.04 5.25 -5.75
N VAL A 166 1.21 5.24 -6.38
CA VAL A 166 2.49 4.94 -5.75
C VAL A 166 3.38 6.17 -5.87
N LEU A 167 3.85 6.68 -4.73
CA LEU A 167 4.78 7.80 -4.63
C LEU A 167 6.09 7.27 -4.05
N TYR A 168 7.20 7.43 -4.76
CA TYR A 168 8.49 6.87 -4.35
C TYR A 168 9.65 7.84 -4.48
N ASP A 169 10.63 7.69 -3.61
CA ASP A 169 11.89 8.44 -3.61
C ASP A 169 12.90 7.72 -4.52
N TYR A 170 13.28 8.32 -5.65
CA TYR A 170 14.22 7.66 -6.59
C TYR A 170 15.69 7.85 -6.22
N THR A 171 16.02 8.52 -5.10
CA THR A 171 17.40 8.67 -4.65
C THR A 171 18.02 7.38 -4.13
N ASP A 172 17.19 6.42 -3.69
CA ASP A 172 17.60 5.08 -3.31
C ASP A 172 17.00 4.05 -4.26
N ASN A 173 17.88 3.28 -4.92
CA ASN A 173 17.51 2.26 -5.89
C ASN A 173 16.56 1.19 -5.30
N LEU A 174 16.59 0.97 -3.98
CA LEU A 174 15.68 0.04 -3.32
C LEU A 174 14.21 0.44 -3.48
N PHE A 175 13.88 1.74 -3.37
CA PHE A 175 12.50 2.21 -3.51
C PHE A 175 12.03 2.15 -4.97
N PHE A 176 12.93 2.39 -5.92
CA PHE A 176 12.64 2.19 -7.34
C PHE A 176 12.33 0.71 -7.63
N GLN A 177 13.20 -0.22 -7.21
CA GLN A 177 12.97 -1.66 -7.39
C GLN A 177 11.69 -2.14 -6.70
N THR A 178 11.41 -1.62 -5.51
CA THR A 178 10.17 -1.92 -4.78
C THR A 178 8.94 -1.47 -5.54
N THR A 179 8.99 -0.25 -6.09
CA THR A 179 7.91 0.35 -6.86
C THR A 179 7.68 -0.37 -8.18
N ASP A 180 8.75 -0.70 -8.92
CA ASP A 180 8.66 -1.47 -10.17
C ASP A 180 8.04 -2.85 -9.93
N HIS A 181 8.48 -3.54 -8.87
CA HIS A 181 7.91 -4.82 -8.48
C HIS A 181 6.43 -4.71 -8.08
N LEU A 182 6.08 -3.72 -7.24
CA LEU A 182 4.69 -3.47 -6.83
C LEU A 182 3.80 -3.14 -8.03
N SER A 183 4.28 -2.31 -8.95
CA SER A 183 3.59 -1.94 -10.19
C SER A 183 3.20 -3.17 -11.01
N LYS A 184 4.18 -4.05 -11.27
CA LYS A 184 3.96 -5.32 -11.99
C LYS A 184 2.92 -6.19 -11.29
N MET A 185 3.00 -6.31 -9.96
CA MET A 185 2.02 -7.08 -9.20
C MET A 185 0.62 -6.46 -9.22
N LEU A 186 0.49 -5.14 -9.13
CA LEU A 186 -0.80 -4.44 -9.20
C LEU A 186 -1.47 -4.66 -10.56
N ILE A 187 -0.71 -4.54 -11.66
CA ILE A 187 -1.19 -4.82 -13.02
C ILE A 187 -1.64 -6.28 -13.15
N ALA A 188 -0.81 -7.23 -12.70
CA ALA A 188 -1.14 -8.66 -12.72
C ALA A 188 -2.39 -9.02 -11.89
N ASN A 189 -2.77 -8.17 -10.93
CA ASN A 189 -3.94 -8.35 -10.08
C ASN A 189 -5.15 -7.47 -10.47
N ASN A 190 -5.19 -6.97 -11.71
CA ASN A 190 -6.30 -6.19 -12.28
C ASN A 190 -6.63 -4.88 -11.54
N PHE A 191 -5.63 -4.22 -10.94
CA PHE A 191 -5.79 -2.85 -10.46
C PHE A 191 -5.83 -1.88 -11.66
N THR A 192 -6.70 -0.87 -11.59
CA THR A 192 -6.98 0.04 -12.71
C THR A 192 -6.58 1.47 -12.35
N ASN A 193 -6.22 2.29 -13.34
CA ASN A 193 -5.86 3.70 -13.14
C ASN A 193 -4.72 3.87 -12.12
N LEU A 194 -3.68 3.06 -12.26
CA LEU A 194 -2.47 3.15 -11.46
C LEU A 194 -1.72 4.43 -11.83
N MET A 195 -1.36 5.21 -10.80
CA MET A 195 -0.53 6.40 -10.97
C MET A 195 0.77 6.19 -10.23
N ILE A 196 1.89 6.24 -10.94
CA ILE A 196 3.22 6.07 -10.34
C ILE A 196 3.97 7.39 -10.51
N SER A 197 4.48 7.93 -9.41
CA SER A 197 5.25 9.18 -9.42
C SER A 197 6.50 9.04 -8.56
N GLY A 198 7.66 9.27 -9.18
CA GLY A 198 8.92 9.42 -8.46
C GLY A 198 9.19 10.87 -8.06
N PHE A 199 9.92 11.10 -6.96
CA PHE A 199 10.42 12.40 -6.53
C PHE A 199 11.86 12.32 -6.00
N ASP A 200 12.54 13.47 -5.99
CA ASP A 200 13.81 13.72 -5.30
C ASP A 200 13.64 14.79 -4.20
N ASP A 201 13.82 16.06 -4.56
CA ASP A 201 13.58 17.23 -3.75
C ASP A 201 12.24 17.90 -4.11
N ASP A 202 11.79 17.80 -5.37
CA ASP A 202 10.49 18.38 -5.78
C ASP A 202 9.31 17.46 -5.43
N VAL A 203 8.93 17.48 -4.15
CA VAL A 203 7.73 16.79 -3.64
C VAL A 203 6.46 17.58 -3.98
N HIS A 204 6.54 18.90 -4.02
CA HIS A 204 5.41 19.81 -4.19
C HIS A 204 4.64 19.53 -5.49
N THR A 205 5.33 19.55 -6.63
CA THR A 205 4.71 19.32 -7.94
C THR A 205 4.08 17.92 -8.04
N ARG A 206 4.68 16.92 -7.38
CA ARG A 206 4.16 15.55 -7.39
C ARG A 206 2.87 15.44 -6.57
N MET A 207 2.82 16.09 -5.42
CA MET A 207 1.62 16.14 -4.58
C MET A 207 0.47 16.89 -5.27
N ASP A 208 0.75 17.98 -6.00
CA ASP A 208 -0.26 18.68 -6.81
C ASP A 208 -0.89 17.76 -7.86
N LYS A 209 -0.07 16.99 -8.56
CA LYS A 209 -0.57 16.01 -9.55
C LYS A 209 -1.45 14.94 -8.90
N LEU A 210 -1.04 14.39 -7.75
CA LEU A 210 -1.86 13.41 -7.02
C LEU A 210 -3.22 13.98 -6.62
N GLN A 211 -3.25 15.24 -6.16
CA GLN A 211 -4.49 15.91 -5.78
C GLN A 211 -5.40 16.17 -6.99
N GLN A 212 -4.85 16.66 -8.11
CA GLN A 212 -5.59 16.91 -9.36
C GLN A 212 -6.24 15.63 -9.91
N HIS A 213 -5.58 14.48 -9.76
CA HIS A 213 -6.11 13.18 -10.17
C HIS A 213 -7.11 12.55 -9.18
N ASN A 214 -7.49 13.26 -8.11
CA ASN A 214 -8.43 12.79 -7.07
C ASN A 214 -8.05 11.44 -6.46
N VAL A 215 -6.74 11.22 -6.27
CA VAL A 215 -6.20 10.00 -5.66
C VAL A 215 -6.57 9.94 -4.17
N ARG A 216 -6.98 8.77 -3.69
CA ARG A 216 -7.32 8.54 -2.27
C ARG A 216 -6.53 7.42 -1.60
N ILE A 217 -6.13 6.39 -2.34
CA ILE A 217 -5.30 5.29 -1.83
C ILE A 217 -3.88 5.50 -2.34
N ILE A 218 -2.94 5.75 -1.43
CA ILE A 218 -1.57 6.16 -1.75
C ILE A 218 -0.58 5.22 -1.06
N VAL A 219 0.31 4.64 -1.86
CA VAL A 219 1.45 3.85 -1.38
C VAL A 219 2.70 4.72 -1.39
N GLY A 220 3.38 4.82 -0.26
CA GLY A 220 4.61 5.60 -0.09
C GLY A 220 5.84 4.71 0.04
N GLU A 221 6.79 4.83 -0.90
CA GLU A 221 8.06 4.09 -0.90
C GLU A 221 9.22 5.09 -0.78
N PHE A 222 9.54 5.52 0.45
CA PHE A 222 10.54 6.57 0.67
C PHE A 222 11.20 6.49 2.06
N SER A 223 12.33 7.18 2.20
CA SER A 223 13.12 7.25 3.44
C SER A 223 12.44 8.08 4.54
N LYS A 224 13.01 8.08 5.76
CA LYS A 224 12.58 9.00 6.85
C LYS A 224 12.57 10.47 6.42
N LYS A 225 13.58 10.89 5.64
CA LYS A 225 13.68 12.25 5.09
C LYS A 225 12.56 12.51 4.08
N GLY A 226 12.33 11.56 3.16
CA GLY A 226 11.24 11.65 2.18
C GLY A 226 9.87 11.73 2.86
N ALA A 227 9.64 10.94 3.91
CA ALA A 227 8.38 10.95 4.66
C ALA A 227 8.04 12.31 5.27
N ARG A 228 9.03 12.99 5.87
CA ARG A 228 8.84 14.34 6.43
C ARG A 228 8.40 15.34 5.37
N LYS A 229 9.07 15.36 4.22
CA LYS A 229 8.70 16.22 3.10
C LYS A 229 7.30 15.90 2.57
N VAL A 230 7.01 14.63 2.31
CA VAL A 230 5.71 14.16 1.77
C VAL A 230 4.56 14.49 2.71
N PHE A 231 4.68 14.19 4.00
CA PHE A 231 3.61 14.46 4.96
C PHE A 231 3.44 15.96 5.26
N CYS A 232 4.50 16.76 5.20
CA CYS A 232 4.37 18.21 5.27
C CYS A 232 3.55 18.76 4.09
N GLU A 233 3.83 18.30 2.86
CA GLU A 233 3.06 18.70 1.68
C GLU A 233 1.62 18.13 1.69
N ALA A 234 1.43 16.93 2.25
CA ALA A 234 0.10 16.35 2.47
C ALA A 234 -0.73 17.15 3.47
N TYR A 235 -0.10 17.67 4.54
CA TYR A 235 -0.74 18.56 5.51
C TYR A 235 -1.23 19.84 4.83
N LYS A 236 -0.33 20.53 4.08
CA LYS A 236 -0.63 21.78 3.36
C LYS A 236 -1.83 21.63 2.41
N ARG A 237 -2.00 20.45 1.80
CA ARG A 237 -3.10 20.14 0.85
C ARG A 237 -4.31 19.43 1.45
N LYS A 238 -4.31 19.17 2.77
CA LYS A 238 -5.36 18.39 3.45
C LYS A 238 -5.56 16.98 2.85
N MET A 239 -4.48 16.34 2.44
CA MET A 239 -4.46 14.96 1.92
C MET A 239 -4.31 13.91 3.05
N TYR A 240 -5.14 14.04 4.09
CA TYR A 240 -5.16 13.17 5.26
C TYR A 240 -6.60 13.04 5.82
N GLY A 241 -6.80 12.22 6.85
CA GLY A 241 -8.09 12.00 7.50
C GLY A 241 -8.96 10.96 6.78
N SER A 242 -10.27 10.96 7.02
CA SER A 242 -11.20 9.88 6.61
C SER A 242 -11.35 9.66 5.10
N LYS A 243 -10.81 10.56 4.25
CA LYS A 243 -10.88 10.45 2.79
C LYS A 243 -9.66 9.82 2.15
N TYR A 244 -8.54 9.74 2.87
CA TYR A 244 -7.24 9.31 2.33
C TYR A 244 -6.70 8.13 3.13
N VAL A 245 -6.13 7.18 2.41
CA VAL A 245 -5.43 6.02 2.99
C VAL A 245 -3.99 6.06 2.51
N TRP A 246 -3.07 6.19 3.46
CA TRP A 246 -1.64 6.10 3.22
C TRP A 246 -1.13 4.73 3.64
N MET A 247 -0.35 4.08 2.78
CA MET A 247 0.35 2.83 3.10
C MET A 247 1.84 2.98 2.80
N ILE A 248 2.68 3.02 3.83
CA ILE A 248 4.10 3.32 3.69
C ILE A 248 4.92 2.03 3.82
N MET A 249 6.06 1.97 3.13
CA MET A 249 7.06 0.93 3.33
C MET A 249 7.49 0.82 4.80
N GLN A 250 8.14 -0.30 5.11
CA GLN A 250 8.63 -0.70 6.42
C GLN A 250 9.04 0.47 7.33
N GLY A 251 8.55 0.39 8.56
CA GLY A 251 8.17 1.59 9.29
C GLY A 251 9.28 2.56 9.64
N LEU A 252 8.91 3.82 9.57
CA LEU A 252 9.63 4.94 10.15
C LEU A 252 9.79 4.71 11.66
N SER A 253 10.94 5.11 12.22
CA SER A 253 11.19 5.06 13.66
C SER A 253 10.03 5.69 14.43
N ASP A 254 9.70 5.23 15.63
CA ASP A 254 8.57 5.76 16.40
C ASP A 254 8.63 7.28 16.64
N THR A 255 9.83 7.87 16.55
CA THR A 255 10.11 9.31 16.71
C THR A 255 10.42 10.03 15.39
N TRP A 256 10.02 9.47 14.24
CA TRP A 256 10.45 9.99 12.93
C TRP A 256 9.99 11.43 12.65
N PHE A 257 8.89 11.84 13.27
CA PHE A 257 8.25 13.15 13.14
C PHE A 257 8.78 14.20 14.13
N GLU A 258 9.64 13.81 15.10
CA GLU A 258 10.17 14.72 16.12
C GLU A 258 11.22 15.68 15.53
N ASP A 259 12.14 15.17 14.71
CA ASP A 259 13.16 15.98 14.05
C ASP A 259 12.60 16.59 12.76
N ALA A 260 12.02 17.79 12.83
CA ALA A 260 11.42 18.50 11.69
C ALA A 260 12.23 19.72 11.19
N ASN A 261 13.51 19.82 11.53
CA ASN A 261 14.35 20.99 11.20
C ASN A 261 14.63 21.16 9.70
N ASP A 262 14.36 20.14 8.89
CA ASP A 262 14.63 20.11 7.44
C ASP A 262 13.41 20.48 6.58
N ILE A 263 12.30 20.89 7.19
CA ILE A 263 11.03 21.20 6.51
C ILE A 263 10.29 22.37 7.17
N ASP A 264 9.32 22.97 6.47
CA ASP A 264 8.54 24.11 6.99
C ASP A 264 7.49 23.73 8.04
N CYS A 265 7.14 22.43 8.14
CA CYS A 265 6.09 21.97 9.05
C CYS A 265 6.65 21.56 10.41
N ASN A 266 5.87 21.79 11.46
CA ASN A 266 6.24 21.32 12.81
C ASN A 266 5.81 19.87 13.08
N SER A 267 6.32 19.27 14.15
CA SER A 267 6.03 17.87 14.53
C SER A 267 4.54 17.61 14.74
N THR A 268 3.78 18.58 15.26
CA THR A 268 2.32 18.45 15.45
C THR A 268 1.59 18.34 14.11
N GLN A 269 1.97 19.15 13.12
CA GLN A 269 1.39 19.11 11.77
C GLN A 269 1.70 17.79 11.07
N LEU A 270 2.93 17.27 11.23
CA LEU A 270 3.29 15.94 10.73
C LEU A 270 2.48 14.83 11.40
N LEU A 271 2.29 14.91 12.71
CA LEU A 271 1.49 13.93 13.45
C LEU A 271 0.03 13.92 12.95
N ILE A 272 -0.56 15.09 12.72
CA ILE A 272 -1.92 15.22 12.16
C ILE A 272 -2.00 14.60 10.76
N ALA A 273 -1.03 14.90 9.89
CA ALA A 273 -1.05 14.40 8.51
C ALA A 273 -0.74 12.90 8.38
N SER A 274 0.02 12.35 9.33
CA SER A 274 0.40 10.94 9.36
C SER A 274 -0.54 10.07 10.22
N GLU A 275 -1.52 10.65 10.91
CA GLU A 275 -2.45 9.86 11.70
C GLU A 275 -3.22 8.87 10.81
N GLY A 276 -3.18 7.59 11.19
CA GLY A 276 -3.93 6.52 10.54
C GLY A 276 -3.27 5.87 9.32
N TYR A 277 -2.03 6.21 8.94
CA TYR A 277 -1.35 5.48 7.86
C TYR A 277 -1.05 4.02 8.26
N PHE A 278 -1.00 3.16 7.26
CA PHE A 278 -0.69 1.73 7.41
C PHE A 278 0.75 1.44 7.00
N ARG A 279 1.37 0.43 7.60
CA ARG A 279 2.64 -0.16 7.14
C ARG A 279 2.53 -1.67 7.08
N ALA A 280 3.14 -2.26 6.07
CA ALA A 280 3.40 -3.70 6.05
C ALA A 280 4.80 -3.94 6.64
N THR A 281 4.89 -4.77 7.67
CA THR A 281 6.14 -5.07 8.37
C THR A 281 6.23 -6.55 8.71
N ARG A 282 7.46 -7.04 8.91
CA ARG A 282 7.68 -8.39 9.43
C ARG A 282 7.39 -8.45 10.94
N SER A 283 6.87 -9.57 11.41
CA SER A 283 6.78 -9.86 12.85
C SER A 283 8.16 -10.30 13.34
N ASN A 284 8.79 -9.51 14.22
CA ASN A 284 10.14 -9.81 14.70
C ASN A 284 10.15 -10.86 15.83
N LEU A 285 9.01 -11.10 16.47
CA LEU A 285 8.90 -12.02 17.60
C LEU A 285 7.48 -12.57 17.63
N ARG A 286 7.36 -13.91 17.64
CA ARG A 286 6.07 -14.58 17.75
C ARG A 286 5.39 -14.23 19.08
N GLN A 287 4.07 -14.11 19.07
CA GLN A 287 3.26 -13.69 20.24
C GLN A 287 2.57 -14.86 20.95
N ASP A 288 2.69 -16.07 20.40
CA ASP A 288 2.14 -17.31 20.94
C ASP A 288 3.17 -18.06 21.81
N ASN A 289 2.68 -18.89 22.73
CA ASN A 289 3.52 -19.65 23.66
C ASN A 289 4.05 -20.97 23.07
N VAL A 290 4.10 -21.09 21.75
CA VAL A 290 4.64 -22.28 21.09
C VAL A 290 6.15 -22.34 21.32
N LYS A 291 6.61 -23.53 21.74
CA LYS A 291 8.01 -23.78 22.01
C LYS A 291 8.79 -24.04 20.72
N THR A 292 9.97 -23.46 20.64
CA THR A 292 10.94 -23.71 19.57
C THR A 292 11.60 -25.09 19.72
N LEU A 293 12.45 -25.45 18.76
CA LEU A 293 13.25 -26.68 18.78
C LEU A 293 14.01 -26.91 20.10
N PHE A 294 14.40 -25.83 20.80
CA PHE A 294 15.14 -25.90 22.05
C PHE A 294 14.25 -25.95 23.30
N GLY A 295 12.95 -26.21 23.15
CA GLY A 295 11.99 -26.33 24.27
C GLY A 295 11.65 -25.01 24.97
N LYS A 296 12.04 -23.88 24.39
CA LYS A 296 11.82 -22.51 24.92
C LYS A 296 10.89 -21.71 24.02
N THR A 297 10.13 -20.81 24.61
CA THR A 297 9.29 -19.83 23.91
C THR A 297 10.16 -18.80 23.16
N GLY A 298 9.55 -18.08 22.22
CA GLY A 298 10.24 -17.00 21.51
C GLY A 298 10.74 -15.90 22.44
N GLU A 299 9.93 -15.51 23.44
CA GLU A 299 10.28 -14.49 24.42
C GLU A 299 11.48 -14.89 25.28
N GLU A 300 11.53 -16.14 25.76
CA GLU A 300 12.67 -16.66 26.53
C GLU A 300 13.97 -16.62 25.72
N ILE A 301 13.93 -17.04 24.44
CA ILE A 301 15.11 -16.97 23.58
C ILE A 301 15.48 -15.51 23.29
N TRP A 302 14.52 -14.62 23.15
CA TRP A 302 14.78 -13.19 22.95
C TRP A 302 15.51 -12.56 24.15
N GLU A 303 15.12 -12.92 25.38
CA GLU A 303 15.86 -12.51 26.59
C GLU A 303 17.28 -13.07 26.60
N GLU A 304 17.49 -14.31 26.18
CA GLU A 304 18.82 -14.90 26.09
C GLU A 304 19.70 -14.25 25.02
N ILE A 305 19.14 -13.85 23.87
CA ILE A 305 19.87 -13.08 22.85
C ILE A 305 20.37 -11.76 23.44
N LYS A 306 19.51 -11.07 24.21
CA LYS A 306 19.88 -9.83 24.89
C LYS A 306 20.95 -10.08 25.95
N ALA A 307 20.80 -11.12 26.77
CA ALA A 307 21.80 -11.49 27.78
C ALA A 307 23.15 -11.86 27.14
N LYS A 308 23.15 -12.54 25.99
CA LYS A 308 24.37 -12.87 25.24
C LYS A 308 25.10 -11.60 24.80
N LYS A 309 24.38 -10.63 24.24
CA LYS A 309 24.98 -9.35 23.86
C LYS A 309 25.55 -8.57 25.05
N ILE A 310 24.88 -8.61 26.20
CA ILE A 310 25.38 -8.02 27.45
C ILE A 310 26.72 -8.68 27.83
N SER A 311 26.74 -10.01 27.89
CA SER A 311 27.94 -10.78 28.24
C SER A 311 29.11 -10.50 27.30
N ASP A 312 28.86 -10.39 26.00
CA ASP A 312 29.91 -10.21 24.99
C ASP A 312 30.48 -8.79 24.95
N TYR A 313 29.68 -7.75 25.24
CA TYR A 313 30.06 -6.35 24.95
C TYR A 313 29.82 -5.34 26.07
N TYR A 314 29.02 -5.66 27.08
CA TYR A 314 28.64 -4.74 28.16
C TYR A 314 28.71 -5.42 29.55
N PRO A 315 29.89 -5.86 30.00
CA PRO A 315 30.03 -6.60 31.26
C PRO A 315 29.58 -5.81 32.51
N SER A 316 29.47 -4.49 32.42
CA SER A 316 29.02 -3.61 33.50
C SER A 316 27.54 -3.23 33.45
N LYS A 317 26.78 -3.66 32.43
CA LYS A 317 25.34 -3.38 32.32
C LYS A 317 24.53 -4.64 32.63
N THR A 318 23.39 -4.47 33.28
CA THR A 318 22.42 -5.55 33.50
C THR A 318 21.26 -5.55 32.48
N THR A 319 21.02 -4.42 31.82
CA THR A 319 19.94 -4.25 30.84
C THR A 319 20.39 -3.47 29.60
N LEU A 320 19.85 -3.83 28.44
CA LEU A 320 20.06 -3.13 27.17
C LEU A 320 18.92 -2.15 26.89
N SER A 321 19.22 -1.03 26.24
CA SER A 321 18.17 -0.15 25.69
C SER A 321 17.60 -0.74 24.41
N SER A 322 16.40 -0.30 24.00
CA SER A 322 15.80 -0.68 22.71
C SER A 322 16.65 -0.25 21.51
N ALA A 323 17.50 0.77 21.66
CA ALA A 323 18.43 1.22 20.63
C ALA A 323 19.66 0.30 20.50
N ASP A 324 19.98 -0.47 21.55
CA ASP A 324 21.11 -1.40 21.55
C ASP A 324 20.77 -2.73 20.86
N VAL A 325 19.51 -3.04 20.57
CA VAL A 325 19.12 -4.34 20.01
C VAL A 325 18.14 -4.14 18.87
N HIS A 326 18.56 -4.48 17.65
CA HIS A 326 17.66 -4.43 16.52
C HIS A 326 16.70 -5.63 16.59
N PRO A 327 15.36 -5.42 16.59
CA PRO A 327 14.39 -6.52 16.69
C PRO A 327 14.57 -7.59 15.61
N GLY A 328 15.06 -7.21 14.44
CA GLY A 328 15.37 -8.16 13.36
C GLY A 328 16.48 -9.17 13.67
N ALA A 329 17.18 -9.08 14.81
CA ALA A 329 18.21 -10.05 15.20
C ALA A 329 17.67 -11.47 15.40
N THR A 330 16.38 -11.62 15.72
CA THR A 330 15.70 -12.92 15.80
C THR A 330 15.72 -13.70 14.48
N PHE A 331 15.67 -13.02 13.33
CA PHE A 331 15.81 -13.67 12.02
C PHE A 331 17.21 -14.25 11.80
N ALA A 332 18.25 -13.67 12.42
CA ALA A 332 19.60 -14.24 12.35
C ALA A 332 19.72 -15.51 13.20
N PHE A 333 18.99 -15.59 14.32
CA PHE A 333 18.87 -16.80 15.11
C PHE A 333 18.21 -17.91 14.27
N ASP A 334 17.00 -17.64 13.76
CA ASP A 334 16.24 -18.63 12.98
C ASP A 334 16.96 -19.04 11.68
N ALA A 335 17.67 -18.12 11.01
CA ALA A 335 18.52 -18.44 9.86
C ALA A 335 19.60 -19.46 10.20
N THR A 336 20.23 -19.32 11.37
CA THR A 336 21.31 -20.20 11.82
C THR A 336 20.76 -21.59 12.15
N VAL A 337 19.60 -21.65 12.81
CA VAL A 337 18.93 -22.92 13.14
C VAL A 337 18.46 -23.63 11.88
N ALA A 338 17.84 -22.92 10.93
CA ALA A 338 17.39 -23.50 9.67
C ALA A 338 18.56 -24.07 8.84
N LEU A 339 19.69 -23.35 8.81
CA LEU A 339 20.91 -23.85 8.18
C LEU A 339 21.44 -25.11 8.88
N ALA A 340 21.50 -25.11 10.22
CA ALA A 340 21.94 -26.28 10.98
C ALA A 340 21.05 -27.50 10.75
N GLU A 341 19.73 -27.32 10.62
CA GLU A 341 18.82 -28.43 10.31
C GLU A 341 19.06 -28.99 8.91
N ALA A 342 19.35 -28.12 7.94
CA ALA A 342 19.70 -28.56 6.58
C ALA A 342 21.02 -29.34 6.58
N LEU A 343 22.03 -28.87 7.32
CA LEU A 343 23.31 -29.57 7.47
C LEU A 343 23.15 -30.92 8.17
N HIS A 344 22.32 -31.00 9.21
CA HIS A 344 22.01 -32.24 9.90
C HIS A 344 21.35 -33.27 8.97
N LYS A 345 20.37 -32.83 8.16
CA LYS A 345 19.75 -33.69 7.14
C LYS A 345 20.75 -34.14 6.07
N ALA A 346 21.70 -33.29 5.71
CA ALA A 346 22.73 -33.61 4.73
C ALA A 346 23.69 -34.68 5.25
N GLU A 347 24.04 -34.61 6.54
CA GLU A 347 24.91 -35.55 7.22
C GLU A 347 24.26 -36.92 7.39
N ILE A 348 23.04 -36.99 7.96
CA ILE A 348 22.28 -38.25 8.08
C ILE A 348 22.03 -38.88 6.70
N GLY A 349 21.80 -38.04 5.68
CA GLY A 349 21.58 -38.48 4.30
C GLY A 349 22.85 -38.95 3.58
N GLY A 350 24.04 -38.84 4.18
CA GLY A 350 25.31 -39.15 3.53
C GLY A 350 25.64 -38.25 2.33
N ILE A 351 25.04 -37.06 2.26
CA ILE A 351 25.20 -36.09 1.15
C ILE A 351 26.50 -35.31 1.28
N VAL A 352 26.96 -35.12 2.51
CA VAL A 352 28.17 -34.34 2.82
C VAL A 352 29.00 -35.05 3.87
N ASP A 353 30.29 -35.15 3.60
CA ASP A 353 31.32 -35.38 4.61
C ASP A 353 32.01 -34.03 4.88
N PHE A 354 31.86 -33.53 6.10
CA PHE A 354 32.34 -32.19 6.46
C PHE A 354 33.86 -32.11 6.58
N GLU A 355 34.57 -33.23 6.76
CA GLU A 355 36.04 -33.24 6.83
C GLU A 355 36.67 -33.06 5.45
N THR A 356 36.02 -33.62 4.43
CA THR A 356 36.50 -33.61 3.03
C THR A 356 35.83 -32.55 2.15
N TYR A 357 34.88 -31.79 2.69
CA TYR A 357 34.16 -30.76 1.95
C TYR A 357 35.07 -29.70 1.32
N ASP A 358 34.87 -29.45 0.03
CA ASP A 358 35.56 -28.43 -0.77
C ASP A 358 34.57 -27.65 -1.63
N TYR A 359 34.90 -26.38 -1.90
CA TYR A 359 34.07 -25.45 -2.67
C TYR A 359 33.83 -25.90 -4.13
N LYS A 360 34.64 -26.82 -4.64
CA LYS A 360 34.48 -27.37 -5.99
C LYS A 360 33.27 -28.30 -6.13
N ASN A 361 32.70 -28.77 -5.01
CA ASN A 361 31.57 -29.69 -5.03
C ASN A 361 30.23 -28.94 -5.06
N TYR A 362 29.90 -28.41 -6.24
CA TYR A 362 28.63 -27.70 -6.47
C TYR A 362 27.40 -28.58 -6.24
N GLU A 363 27.50 -29.89 -6.50
CA GLU A 363 26.40 -30.84 -6.31
C GLU A 363 26.02 -30.96 -4.83
N THR A 364 27.01 -31.09 -3.95
CA THR A 364 26.78 -31.11 -2.50
C THR A 364 26.20 -29.78 -2.01
N THR A 365 26.73 -28.62 -2.44
CA THR A 365 26.16 -27.31 -2.07
C THR A 365 24.71 -27.17 -2.53
N PHE A 366 24.42 -27.59 -3.76
CA PHE A 366 23.06 -27.58 -4.31
C PHE A 366 22.12 -28.49 -3.51
N ALA A 367 22.57 -29.70 -3.17
CA ALA A 367 21.81 -30.65 -2.37
C ALA A 367 21.51 -30.12 -0.96
N ILE A 368 22.48 -29.49 -0.28
CA ILE A 368 22.26 -28.81 1.01
C ILE A 368 21.21 -27.69 0.83
N GLY A 369 21.29 -26.93 -0.27
CA GLY A 369 20.27 -25.92 -0.61
C GLY A 369 18.87 -26.51 -0.78
N GLN A 370 18.73 -27.69 -1.39
CA GLN A 370 17.44 -28.39 -1.51
C GLN A 370 16.91 -28.87 -0.15
N LEU A 371 17.80 -29.34 0.73
CA LEU A 371 17.42 -29.70 2.10
C LEU A 371 16.95 -28.48 2.90
N LEU A 372 17.58 -27.32 2.70
CA LEU A 372 17.15 -26.07 3.29
C LEU A 372 15.74 -25.66 2.81
N LEU A 373 15.43 -25.86 1.52
CA LEU A 373 14.07 -25.64 0.99
C LEU A 373 13.01 -26.54 1.66
N GLY A 374 13.37 -27.79 1.94
CA GLY A 374 12.52 -28.76 2.61
C GLY A 374 12.39 -28.55 4.13
N THR A 375 13.12 -27.62 4.72
CA THR A 375 13.09 -27.37 6.16
C THR A 375 11.88 -26.54 6.57
N THR A 376 11.16 -27.02 7.58
CA THR A 376 10.09 -26.30 8.28
C THR A 376 10.53 -26.13 9.72
N LEU A 377 10.56 -24.89 10.20
CA LEU A 377 11.11 -24.54 11.50
C LEU A 377 10.07 -23.77 12.32
N GLU A 378 9.85 -24.22 13.56
CA GLU A 378 9.18 -23.43 14.60
C GLU A 378 10.22 -22.56 15.31
N GLY A 379 10.48 -21.38 14.74
CA GLY A 379 11.50 -20.45 15.20
C GLY A 379 10.98 -19.42 16.21
N VAL A 380 11.86 -18.50 16.58
CA VAL A 380 11.57 -17.33 17.44
C VAL A 380 10.64 -16.34 16.72
N THR A 381 10.74 -16.27 15.39
CA THR A 381 9.92 -15.41 14.53
C THR A 381 8.63 -16.08 14.04
N GLY A 382 8.27 -17.23 14.63
CA GLY A 382 7.11 -18.03 14.26
C GLY A 382 7.45 -19.16 13.29
N SER A 383 6.41 -19.85 12.82
CA SER A 383 6.55 -20.92 11.83
C SER A 383 7.12 -20.37 10.52
N MET A 384 8.17 -21.01 10.01
CA MET A 384 8.78 -20.62 8.75
C MET A 384 9.07 -21.81 7.83
N LYS A 385 8.91 -21.55 6.54
CA LYS A 385 9.28 -22.42 5.43
C LYS A 385 9.90 -21.57 4.32
N TYR A 386 10.70 -22.16 3.46
CA TYR A 386 11.14 -21.49 2.24
C TYR A 386 10.18 -21.74 1.08
N ASP A 387 9.94 -20.71 0.29
CA ASP A 387 9.21 -20.83 -0.97
C ASP A 387 10.06 -21.58 -2.01
N MET A 388 9.47 -22.58 -2.68
CA MET A 388 10.22 -23.39 -3.67
C MET A 388 10.62 -22.59 -4.91
N ALA A 389 9.84 -21.56 -5.27
CA ALA A 389 10.06 -20.76 -6.47
C ALA A 389 10.93 -19.53 -6.22
N THR A 390 10.86 -18.91 -5.04
CA THR A 390 11.63 -17.69 -4.73
C THR A 390 12.76 -17.90 -3.73
N ARG A 391 12.77 -19.03 -3.01
CA ARG A 391 13.74 -19.36 -1.94
C ARG A 391 13.74 -18.35 -0.79
N GLU A 392 12.62 -17.68 -0.62
CA GLU A 392 12.40 -16.71 0.43
C GLU A 392 11.62 -17.33 1.58
N ARG A 393 11.79 -16.76 2.77
CA ARG A 393 10.98 -17.12 3.93
C ARG A 393 9.50 -16.81 3.68
N LEU A 394 8.69 -17.87 3.65
CA LEU A 394 7.27 -17.83 3.91
C LEU A 394 7.04 -17.84 5.41
N GLY A 395 6.27 -16.89 5.89
CA GLY A 395 5.90 -16.74 7.29
C GLY A 395 4.86 -15.63 7.47
N GLU A 396 4.86 -15.03 8.66
CA GLU A 396 3.92 -13.97 9.02
C GLU A 396 4.42 -12.57 8.62
N VAL A 397 3.52 -11.78 8.03
CA VAL A 397 3.69 -10.34 7.78
C VAL A 397 2.53 -9.61 8.43
N GLU A 398 2.84 -8.57 9.19
CA GLU A 398 1.86 -7.75 9.90
C GLU A 398 1.51 -6.49 9.11
N ILE A 399 0.25 -6.09 9.21
CA ILE A 399 -0.20 -4.75 8.84
C ILE A 399 -0.44 -3.99 10.14
N GLN A 400 0.29 -2.89 10.30
CA GLN A 400 0.19 -2.03 11.47
C GLN A 400 -0.32 -0.66 11.06
N GLN A 401 -1.12 -0.04 11.91
CA GLN A 401 -1.59 1.34 11.73
C GLN A 401 -0.93 2.26 12.74
N PHE A 402 -0.51 3.43 12.29
CA PHE A 402 0.03 4.48 13.15
C PHE A 402 -1.11 5.28 13.79
N ARG A 403 -1.18 5.27 15.12
CA ARG A 403 -2.22 5.92 15.92
C ARG A 403 -1.58 6.64 17.10
N LYS A 404 -1.77 7.96 17.20
CA LYS A 404 -1.28 8.78 18.32
C LYS A 404 0.21 8.55 18.65
N GLY A 405 1.05 8.46 17.62
CA GLY A 405 2.50 8.24 17.81
C GLY A 405 2.93 6.79 18.02
N LYS A 406 2.01 5.82 18.03
CA LYS A 406 2.32 4.39 18.25
C LYS A 406 1.78 3.52 17.13
N TYR A 407 2.43 2.38 16.92
CA TYR A 407 1.96 1.38 15.96
C TYR A 407 1.08 0.33 16.63
N CYS A 408 -0.07 0.04 16.04
CA CYS A 408 -0.98 -1.01 16.46
C CYS A 408 -1.19 -2.02 15.33
N THR A 409 -1.00 -3.31 15.59
CA THR A 409 -1.28 -4.36 14.59
C THR A 409 -2.77 -4.48 14.34
N VAL A 410 -3.18 -4.35 13.07
CA VAL A 410 -4.59 -4.40 12.64
C VAL A 410 -4.92 -5.66 11.85
N ALA A 411 -3.92 -6.26 11.19
CA ALA A 411 -4.06 -7.53 10.49
C ALA A 411 -2.72 -8.27 10.40
N ARG A 412 -2.80 -9.58 10.19
CA ARG A 412 -1.69 -10.50 9.92
C ARG A 412 -1.98 -11.24 8.63
N HIS A 413 -0.96 -11.40 7.80
CA HIS A 413 -1.05 -12.21 6.59
C HIS A 413 -0.06 -13.37 6.69
N TYR A 414 -0.59 -14.57 6.51
CA TYR A 414 0.20 -15.80 6.46
C TYR A 414 0.56 -16.07 5.00
N THR A 415 1.81 -15.73 4.63
CA THR A 415 2.23 -15.72 3.23
C THR A 415 2.23 -17.10 2.56
N ALA A 416 2.39 -18.16 3.36
CA ALA A 416 2.34 -19.56 2.91
C ALA A 416 0.93 -20.02 2.48
N SER A 417 -0.10 -19.69 3.27
CA SER A 417 -1.50 -20.05 2.98
C SER A 417 -2.26 -18.97 2.20
N ASP A 418 -1.66 -17.79 2.04
CA ASP A 418 -2.27 -16.60 1.45
C ASP A 418 -3.55 -16.13 2.16
N VAL A 419 -3.56 -16.22 3.49
CA VAL A 419 -4.71 -15.83 4.32
C VAL A 419 -4.43 -14.54 5.08
N LEU A 420 -5.31 -13.54 4.92
CA LEU A 420 -5.33 -12.29 5.69
C LEU A 420 -6.30 -12.40 6.88
N VAL A 421 -5.80 -12.26 8.09
CA VAL A 421 -6.56 -12.33 9.34
C VAL A 421 -6.53 -10.96 10.03
N PHE A 422 -7.69 -10.39 10.31
CA PHE A 422 -7.80 -9.11 11.01
C PHE A 422 -7.79 -9.30 12.54
N ASP A 423 -7.12 -8.38 13.23
CA ASP A 423 -7.13 -8.35 14.69
C ASP A 423 -8.53 -8.00 15.20
N PRO A 424 -9.13 -8.78 16.12
CA PRO A 424 -10.55 -8.62 16.49
C PRO A 424 -10.88 -7.28 17.18
N ILE A 425 -9.87 -6.60 17.75
CA ILE A 425 -10.05 -5.37 18.53
C ILE A 425 -9.56 -4.16 17.72
N ASN A 426 -8.33 -4.23 17.22
CA ASN A 426 -7.68 -3.11 16.56
C ASN A 426 -8.24 -2.85 15.16
N SER A 427 -8.71 -3.88 14.45
CA SER A 427 -9.29 -3.71 13.10
C SER A 427 -10.56 -2.84 13.11
N LYS A 428 -11.41 -2.97 14.13
CA LYS A 428 -12.66 -2.19 14.27
C LYS A 428 -12.44 -0.69 14.46
N LYS A 429 -11.20 -0.27 14.74
CA LYS A 429 -10.83 1.14 14.95
C LYS A 429 -9.97 1.68 13.80
N MET A 430 -9.93 1.00 12.65
CA MET A 430 -9.08 1.39 11.51
C MET A 430 -9.50 2.70 10.87
N PHE A 431 -10.80 2.89 10.69
CA PHE A 431 -11.34 4.05 10.00
C PHE A 431 -12.21 4.86 10.97
N PRO A 432 -12.17 6.21 10.88
CA PRO A 432 -13.12 7.06 11.58
C PRO A 432 -14.56 6.67 11.23
N ASP A 433 -15.43 6.60 12.24
CA ASP A 433 -16.86 6.29 12.11
C ASP A 433 -17.18 4.93 11.47
N ASP A 434 -16.20 4.00 11.43
CA ASP A 434 -16.31 2.69 10.77
C ASP A 434 -16.65 2.77 9.27
N VAL A 435 -16.36 3.92 8.65
CA VAL A 435 -16.59 4.15 7.22
C VAL A 435 -15.32 3.87 6.43
N ILE A 436 -15.35 2.82 5.61
CA ILE A 436 -14.25 2.50 4.70
C ILE A 436 -14.13 3.61 3.63
N PRO A 437 -12.96 4.26 3.49
CA PRO A 437 -12.74 5.26 2.46
C PRO A 437 -12.91 4.66 1.06
N ARG A 438 -13.61 5.36 0.17
CA ARG A 438 -13.69 4.98 -1.25
C ARG A 438 -12.41 5.39 -1.97
N ASP A 439 -12.01 4.64 -2.98
CA ASP A 439 -10.79 4.90 -3.78
C ASP A 439 -10.96 6.03 -4.82
N HIS A 440 -12.19 6.50 -5.08
CA HIS A 440 -12.49 7.66 -5.91
C HIS A 440 -13.76 8.39 -5.46
N PRO A 441 -13.95 9.68 -5.83
CA PRO A 441 -15.23 10.36 -5.65
C PRO A 441 -16.32 9.70 -6.50
N VAL A 442 -17.49 9.50 -5.91
CA VAL A 442 -18.68 9.09 -6.66
C VAL A 442 -19.34 10.32 -7.24
N ILE A 443 -19.40 10.37 -8.57
CA ILE A 443 -20.04 11.46 -9.30
C ILE A 443 -21.54 11.15 -9.35
N VAL A 444 -22.31 11.85 -8.52
CA VAL A 444 -23.78 11.82 -8.58
C VAL A 444 -24.22 12.93 -9.53
N ARG A 445 -24.92 12.58 -10.61
CA ARG A 445 -25.48 13.55 -11.55
C ARG A 445 -26.90 13.90 -11.09
N GLU A 446 -27.07 15.10 -10.58
CA GLU A 446 -28.38 15.64 -10.20
C GLU A 446 -28.83 16.66 -11.24
N ALA A 447 -30.10 16.61 -11.64
CA ALA A 447 -30.68 17.61 -12.52
C ALA A 447 -30.92 18.90 -11.73
N ILE A 448 -30.42 20.02 -12.23
CA ILE A 448 -30.75 21.33 -11.69
C ILE A 448 -32.15 21.71 -12.18
N LEU A 449 -33.07 21.90 -11.24
CA LEU A 449 -34.49 22.17 -11.52
C LEU A 449 -34.87 23.58 -11.08
N TYR A 450 -35.85 24.18 -11.75
CA TYR A 450 -36.41 25.47 -11.34
C TYR A 450 -37.21 25.33 -10.04
N SER A 451 -37.25 26.38 -9.22
CA SER A 451 -38.06 26.37 -7.99
C SER A 451 -39.55 26.29 -8.33
N LEU A 452 -40.28 25.43 -7.62
CA LEU A 452 -41.70 25.20 -7.90
C LEU A 452 -42.54 26.47 -7.69
N SER A 453 -42.16 27.31 -6.72
CA SER A 453 -42.80 28.60 -6.46
C SER A 453 -42.68 29.57 -7.64
N LEU A 454 -41.54 29.59 -8.33
CA LEU A 454 -41.34 30.45 -9.50
C LEU A 454 -42.16 29.94 -10.70
N VAL A 455 -42.11 28.62 -10.95
CA VAL A 455 -42.87 28.00 -12.06
C VAL A 455 -44.37 28.21 -11.86
N SER A 456 -44.89 27.92 -10.67
CA SER A 456 -46.32 28.10 -10.35
C SER A 456 -46.76 29.56 -10.46
N GLY A 457 -45.94 30.52 -10.01
CA GLY A 457 -46.22 31.95 -10.17
C GLY A 457 -46.29 32.39 -11.63
N LEU A 458 -45.33 31.97 -12.46
CA LEU A 458 -45.32 32.28 -13.90
C LEU A 458 -46.48 31.64 -14.65
N TRP A 459 -46.87 30.41 -14.27
CA TRP A 459 -48.05 29.74 -14.82
C TRP A 459 -49.34 30.47 -14.45
N ALA A 460 -49.49 30.93 -13.20
CA ALA A 460 -50.67 31.69 -12.78
C ALA A 460 -50.82 33.00 -13.56
N ILE A 461 -49.71 33.75 -13.74
CA ILE A 461 -49.70 34.99 -14.53
C ILE A 461 -50.03 34.70 -16.01
N SER A 462 -49.44 33.64 -16.58
CA SER A 462 -49.69 33.26 -17.98
C SER A 462 -51.14 32.82 -18.19
N TRP A 463 -51.72 32.10 -17.23
CA TRP A 463 -53.12 31.70 -17.26
C TRP A 463 -54.06 32.90 -17.19
N LEU A 464 -53.78 33.86 -16.31
CA LEU A 464 -54.53 35.11 -16.23
C LEU A 464 -54.48 35.89 -17.55
N GLY A 465 -53.30 35.99 -18.16
CA GLY A 465 -53.11 36.62 -19.47
C GLY A 465 -53.87 35.92 -20.59
N PHE A 466 -53.88 34.59 -20.59
CA PHE A 466 -54.63 33.77 -21.54
C PHE A 466 -56.15 33.99 -21.43
N LEU A 467 -56.69 33.99 -20.20
CA LEU A 467 -58.11 34.26 -19.95
C LEU A 467 -58.50 35.68 -20.40
N LEU A 468 -57.66 36.68 -20.11
CA LEU A 468 -57.90 38.06 -20.55
C LEU A 468 -57.92 38.17 -22.08
N ALA A 469 -56.99 37.49 -22.77
CA ALA A 469 -56.97 37.44 -24.23
C ALA A 469 -58.24 36.79 -24.80
N LEU A 470 -58.79 35.76 -24.14
CA LEU A 470 -60.04 35.12 -24.54
C LEU A 470 -61.24 36.06 -24.40
N VAL A 471 -61.30 36.81 -23.30
CA VAL A 471 -62.35 37.82 -23.09
C VAL A 471 -62.27 38.89 -24.18
N PHE A 472 -61.07 39.41 -24.48
CA PHE A 472 -60.90 40.41 -25.55
C PHE A 472 -61.26 39.86 -26.93
N LEU A 473 -60.90 38.61 -27.22
CA LEU A 473 -61.29 37.94 -28.46
C LEU A 473 -62.82 37.83 -28.56
N PHE A 474 -63.48 37.40 -27.48
CA PHE A 474 -64.94 37.28 -27.43
C PHE A 474 -65.64 38.64 -27.63
N VAL A 475 -65.22 39.68 -26.91
CA VAL A 475 -65.77 41.04 -27.05
C VAL A 475 -65.60 41.55 -28.47
N ASN A 476 -64.43 41.36 -29.07
CA ASN A 476 -64.13 41.82 -30.42
C ASN A 476 -64.97 41.10 -31.49
N ILE A 477 -65.22 39.80 -31.32
CA ILE A 477 -66.10 39.02 -32.21
C ILE A 477 -67.57 39.44 -32.01
N LYS A 478 -68.05 39.51 -30.75
CA LYS A 478 -69.46 39.78 -30.46
C LYS A 478 -69.91 41.18 -30.89
N TYR A 479 -69.04 42.17 -30.69
CA TYR A 479 -69.34 43.58 -30.96
C TYR A 479 -68.70 44.10 -32.26
N SER A 480 -68.32 43.21 -33.18
CA SER A 480 -67.64 43.55 -34.44
C SER A 480 -68.39 44.54 -35.33
N ASN A 481 -69.72 44.65 -35.15
CA ASN A 481 -70.59 45.53 -35.92
C ASN A 481 -70.66 46.97 -35.38
N ILE A 482 -70.18 47.23 -34.15
CA ILE A 482 -70.15 48.58 -33.57
C ILE A 482 -69.12 49.43 -34.33
N LYS A 483 -69.50 50.67 -34.67
CA LYS A 483 -68.72 51.60 -35.51
C LYS A 483 -67.26 51.76 -35.05
N VAL A 484 -67.04 51.91 -33.74
CA VAL A 484 -65.70 52.08 -33.14
C VAL A 484 -64.81 50.84 -33.37
N ILE A 485 -65.34 49.64 -33.07
CA ILE A 485 -64.59 48.38 -33.23
C ILE A 485 -64.35 48.09 -34.71
N LYS A 486 -65.33 48.36 -35.57
CA LYS A 486 -65.22 48.19 -37.03
C LYS A 486 -64.11 49.06 -37.65
N MET A 487 -63.96 50.31 -37.21
CA MET A 487 -62.87 51.19 -37.64
C MET A 487 -61.48 50.69 -37.21
N SER A 488 -61.40 49.93 -36.12
CA SER A 488 -60.15 49.40 -35.58
C SER A 488 -59.63 48.13 -36.28
N SER A 489 -60.22 47.68 -37.39
CA SER A 489 -59.83 46.44 -38.10
C SER A 489 -59.94 45.16 -37.23
N PRO A 490 -61.17 44.74 -36.89
CA PRO A 490 -61.42 43.70 -35.87
C PRO A 490 -60.78 42.34 -36.22
N LYS A 491 -60.73 41.97 -37.50
CA LYS A 491 -60.08 40.73 -37.96
C LYS A 491 -58.58 40.68 -37.63
N ILE A 492 -57.86 41.81 -37.75
CA ILE A 492 -56.43 41.87 -37.41
C ILE A 492 -56.23 41.80 -35.90
N ASN A 493 -57.10 42.44 -35.11
CA ASN A 493 -57.08 42.32 -33.65
C ASN A 493 -57.32 40.88 -33.17
N ASN A 494 -58.18 40.11 -33.85
CA ASN A 494 -58.39 38.70 -33.53
C ASN A 494 -57.11 37.86 -33.75
N ILE A 495 -56.37 38.13 -34.83
CA ILE A 495 -55.08 37.49 -35.11
C ILE A 495 -54.05 37.84 -34.02
N ILE A 496 -54.01 39.09 -33.57
CA ILE A 496 -53.12 39.52 -32.48
C ILE A 496 -53.47 38.77 -31.18
N CYS A 497 -54.75 38.71 -30.82
CA CYS A 497 -55.19 38.00 -29.61
C CYS A 497 -54.83 36.51 -29.66
N PHE A 498 -55.01 35.87 -30.82
CA PHE A 498 -54.61 34.47 -31.02
C PHE A 498 -53.09 34.28 -30.92
N GLY A 499 -52.29 35.20 -31.48
CA GLY A 499 -50.83 35.20 -31.32
C GLY A 499 -50.40 35.29 -29.85
N CYS A 500 -51.02 36.18 -29.07
CA CYS A 500 -50.75 36.29 -27.64
C CYS A 500 -51.12 35.02 -26.85
N MET A 501 -52.23 34.36 -27.19
CA MET A 501 -52.62 33.08 -26.58
C MET A 501 -51.56 31.99 -26.79
N LEU A 502 -51.01 31.86 -28.01
CA LEU A 502 -49.95 30.90 -28.31
C LEU A 502 -48.68 31.18 -27.50
N CYS A 503 -48.31 32.45 -27.32
CA CYS A 503 -47.18 32.83 -26.46
C CYS A 503 -47.41 32.45 -24.99
N TYR A 504 -48.62 32.63 -24.45
CA TYR A 504 -48.92 32.24 -23.06
C TYR A 504 -48.85 30.71 -22.86
N VAL A 505 -49.31 29.92 -23.85
CA VAL A 505 -49.17 28.46 -23.79
C VAL A 505 -47.69 28.03 -23.87
N ALA A 506 -46.87 28.73 -24.66
CA ALA A 506 -45.43 28.45 -24.73
C ALA A 506 -44.72 28.66 -23.37
N VAL A 507 -45.13 29.67 -22.57
CA VAL A 507 -44.60 29.88 -21.20
C VAL A 507 -44.96 28.72 -20.27
N VAL A 508 -46.17 28.15 -20.41
CA VAL A 508 -46.56 26.97 -19.63
C VAL A 508 -45.66 25.78 -19.99
N LEU A 509 -45.47 25.51 -21.28
CA LEU A 509 -44.59 24.44 -21.75
C LEU A 509 -43.13 24.61 -21.31
N TYR A 510 -42.64 25.86 -21.24
CA TYR A 510 -41.28 26.16 -20.77
C TYR A 510 -41.05 25.79 -19.30
N GLY A 511 -42.11 25.81 -18.48
CA GLY A 511 -42.03 25.42 -17.08
C GLY A 511 -42.04 23.90 -16.83
N LEU A 512 -42.24 23.09 -17.87
CA LEU A 512 -42.24 21.62 -17.74
C LEU A 512 -40.81 21.09 -17.70
N ASP A 513 -40.43 20.54 -16.55
CA ASP A 513 -39.11 19.96 -16.31
C ASP A 513 -39.18 18.44 -16.13
N SER A 514 -38.03 17.82 -15.82
CA SER A 514 -37.92 16.37 -15.66
C SER A 514 -38.66 15.81 -14.43
N ARG A 515 -39.31 16.64 -13.60
CA ARG A 515 -40.23 16.16 -12.55
C ARG A 515 -41.60 15.82 -13.10
N MET A 516 -42.02 16.50 -14.16
CA MET A 516 -43.37 16.38 -14.73
C MET A 516 -43.38 15.58 -16.02
N ILE A 517 -42.26 15.56 -16.75
CA ILE A 517 -42.13 14.88 -18.04
C ILE A 517 -40.89 13.96 -18.01
N ASP A 518 -41.04 12.76 -18.55
CA ASP A 518 -39.91 11.84 -18.76
C ASP A 518 -38.86 12.47 -19.69
N VAL A 519 -37.58 12.18 -19.43
CA VAL A 519 -36.43 12.62 -20.22
C VAL A 519 -36.60 12.33 -21.71
N HIS A 520 -37.32 11.26 -22.07
CA HIS A 520 -37.59 10.89 -23.46
C HIS A 520 -38.40 11.95 -24.25
N TYR A 521 -39.34 12.65 -23.61
CA TYR A 521 -40.23 13.62 -24.29
C TYR A 521 -39.70 15.07 -24.27
N ILE A 522 -38.57 15.33 -23.59
CA ILE A 522 -37.96 16.67 -23.53
C ILE A 522 -37.70 17.29 -24.91
N PRO A 523 -37.17 16.55 -25.92
CA PRO A 523 -36.95 17.12 -27.26
C PRO A 523 -38.24 17.57 -27.94
N LEU A 524 -39.34 16.81 -27.74
CA LEU A 524 -40.65 17.14 -28.32
C LEU A 524 -41.23 18.41 -27.69
N THR A 525 -41.14 18.53 -26.35
CA THR A 525 -41.57 19.75 -25.64
C THR A 525 -40.72 20.95 -26.05
N CYS A 526 -39.40 20.78 -26.20
CA CYS A 526 -38.49 21.84 -26.63
C CYS A 526 -38.83 22.37 -28.04
N ASN A 527 -39.07 21.47 -29.00
CA ASN A 527 -39.49 21.85 -30.34
C ASN A 527 -40.86 22.54 -30.34
N SER A 528 -41.80 22.06 -29.51
CA SER A 528 -43.13 22.65 -29.38
C SER A 528 -43.07 24.08 -28.85
N ILE A 529 -42.21 24.36 -27.86
CA ILE A 529 -41.98 25.72 -27.34
C ILE A 529 -41.51 26.65 -28.46
N ALA A 530 -40.50 26.24 -29.22
CA ALA A 530 -39.94 27.06 -30.30
C ALA A 530 -41.00 27.38 -31.36
N ILE A 531 -41.77 26.38 -31.79
CA ILE A 531 -42.83 26.54 -32.80
C ILE A 531 -43.92 27.49 -32.29
N MET A 532 -44.43 27.27 -31.07
CA MET A 532 -45.53 28.08 -30.53
C MET A 532 -45.10 29.54 -30.29
N LEU A 533 -43.88 29.76 -29.80
CA LEU A 533 -43.35 31.10 -29.58
C LEU A 533 -43.11 31.85 -30.90
N SER A 534 -42.52 31.19 -31.91
CA SER A 534 -42.29 31.81 -33.22
C SER A 534 -43.60 32.18 -33.90
N ILE A 535 -44.56 31.25 -33.98
CA ILE A 535 -45.87 31.52 -34.60
C ILE A 535 -46.63 32.59 -33.81
N GLY A 536 -46.67 32.48 -32.48
CA GLY A 536 -47.36 33.44 -31.61
C GLY A 536 -46.82 34.86 -31.77
N PHE A 537 -45.50 35.02 -31.72
CA PHE A 537 -44.84 36.32 -31.89
C PHE A 537 -45.08 36.91 -33.28
N THR A 538 -44.93 36.11 -34.35
CA THR A 538 -45.15 36.57 -35.72
C THR A 538 -46.58 37.03 -35.96
N LEU A 539 -47.59 36.32 -35.44
CA LEU A 539 -48.99 36.72 -35.58
C LEU A 539 -49.31 37.99 -34.80
N ALA A 540 -48.80 38.12 -33.56
CA ALA A 540 -49.02 39.29 -32.73
C ALA A 540 -48.33 40.55 -33.29
N PHE A 541 -47.02 40.47 -33.54
CA PHE A 541 -46.24 41.60 -34.03
C PHE A 541 -46.58 41.93 -35.49
N GLY A 542 -46.77 40.93 -36.35
CA GLY A 542 -47.18 41.11 -37.74
C GLY A 542 -48.57 41.74 -37.85
N GLY A 543 -49.50 41.38 -36.96
CA GLY A 543 -50.81 42.03 -36.85
C GLY A 543 -50.70 43.51 -36.45
N LEU A 544 -49.87 43.82 -35.46
CA LEU A 544 -49.60 45.20 -35.04
C LEU A 544 -48.96 46.03 -36.16
N PHE A 545 -47.92 45.49 -36.80
CA PHE A 545 -47.22 46.13 -37.91
C PHE A 545 -48.16 46.39 -39.09
N SER A 546 -49.01 45.42 -39.45
CA SER A 546 -49.99 45.58 -40.54
C SER A 546 -50.98 46.71 -40.28
N LYS A 547 -51.38 46.94 -39.02
CA LYS A 547 -52.24 48.08 -38.65
C LYS A 547 -51.52 49.40 -38.80
N THR A 548 -50.31 49.52 -38.26
CA THR A 548 -49.50 50.74 -38.36
C THR A 548 -49.18 51.06 -39.81
N PHE A 549 -48.83 50.06 -40.61
CA PHE A 549 -48.56 50.21 -42.04
C PHE A 549 -49.81 50.62 -42.82
N ARG A 550 -50.98 50.06 -42.51
CA ARG A 550 -52.25 50.47 -43.11
C ARG A 550 -52.54 51.94 -42.83
N VAL A 551 -52.34 52.39 -41.59
CA VAL A 551 -52.52 53.80 -41.19
C VAL A 551 -51.55 54.69 -41.95
N TYR A 552 -50.26 54.34 -41.97
CA TYR A 552 -49.23 55.06 -42.74
C TYR A 552 -49.63 55.20 -44.22
N ARG A 553 -50.06 54.10 -44.87
CA ARG A 553 -50.49 54.12 -46.27
C ARG A 553 -51.67 55.05 -46.52
N VAL A 554 -52.68 55.07 -45.64
CA VAL A 554 -53.84 55.97 -45.77
C VAL A 554 -53.40 57.44 -45.69
N PHE A 555 -52.55 57.79 -44.72
CA PHE A 555 -52.05 59.15 -44.57
C PHE A 555 -51.12 59.59 -45.70
N THR A 556 -50.29 58.68 -46.22
CA THR A 556 -49.38 58.98 -47.35
C THR A 556 -50.13 59.07 -48.68
N ALA A 557 -51.14 58.21 -48.91
CA ALA A 557 -52.01 58.30 -50.10
C ALA A 557 -52.82 59.62 -50.12
N SER A 558 -53.26 60.11 -48.96
CA SER A 558 -53.91 61.42 -48.84
C SER A 558 -53.03 62.59 -49.24
N LYS A 559 -51.69 62.47 -49.17
CA LYS A 559 -50.76 63.53 -49.59
C LYS A 559 -50.49 63.54 -51.10
N ASN A 560 -50.73 62.42 -51.81
CA ASN A 560 -50.42 62.27 -53.23
C ASN A 560 -51.62 62.55 -54.16
N LEU A 561 -52.79 62.91 -53.63
CA LEU A 561 -53.94 63.32 -54.42
C LEU A 561 -53.82 64.81 -54.77
N THR A 562 -53.31 65.14 -55.96
CA THR A 562 -53.40 66.49 -56.55
C THR A 562 -54.79 66.72 -57.14
N ARG A 563 -55.43 67.82 -56.74
CA ARG A 563 -56.74 68.24 -57.25
C ARG A 563 -56.56 68.85 -58.65
N VAL A 564 -56.96 68.13 -59.70
CA VAL A 564 -57.14 68.74 -61.03
C VAL A 564 -58.49 69.43 -61.03
N VAL A 565 -58.49 70.76 -61.17
CA VAL A 565 -59.69 71.56 -61.38
C VAL A 565 -59.76 71.84 -62.87
N SER A 566 -60.76 71.30 -63.55
CA SER A 566 -61.12 71.64 -64.94
C SER A 566 -61.89 72.94 -64.99
#